data_AF-A0A7V2W6S4-F1
#
_entry.id   AF-A0A7V2W6S4-F1
#
_cell.length_a   1.000
_cell.length_b   1.000
_cell.length_c   1.000
_cell.angle_alpha   90.00
_cell.angle_beta   90.00
_cell.angle_gamma   90.00
#
_symmetry.space_group_name_H-M   'P 1'
#
loop_
_entity.id
_entity.type
_entity.pdbx_description
1 polymer ?
#
loop_
_entity_poly.entity_id
_entity_poly.type
_entity_poly.pdbx_seq_one_letter_code
_entity_poly.pdbx_strand_id
1 'polypeptide(L)' 'MENGLLHFYISNSLKTINEKKGKGGVGLENIRDRLQLLFPGLHELKIENGNGMFSVDLKITLG' A
#
# COMPACT_ATOMS: atom_id res chain seq x y z
N MET A 1 11.46 6.35 -25.18
CA MET A 1 11.08 7.08 -23.96
C MET A 1 10.97 6.02 -22.89
N GLU A 2 11.87 6.04 -21.91
CA GLU A 2 11.89 5.07 -20.83
C GLU A 2 10.83 5.51 -19.81
N ASN A 3 9.64 4.90 -19.86
CA ASN A 3 8.61 5.17 -18.87
C ASN A 3 9.14 4.71 -17.51
N GLY A 4 9.44 5.64 -16.61
CA GLY A 4 9.96 5.32 -15.30
C GLY A 4 8.89 4.62 -14.48
N LEU A 5 9.26 3.57 -13.73
CA LEU A 5 8.37 2.92 -12.77
C LEU A 5 9.02 2.98 -11.40
N LEU A 6 8.37 3.69 -10.47
CA LEU A 6 8.71 3.58 -9.06
C LEU A 6 7.96 2.37 -8.50
N HIS A 7 8.70 1.37 -8.05
CA HIS A 7 8.14 0.22 -7.34
C HIS A 7 8.67 0.20 -5.90
N PHE A 8 7.75 0.21 -4.95
CA PHE A 8 8.02 0.16 -3.52
C PHE A 8 7.25 -0.99 -2.90
N TYR A 9 7.99 -1.92 -2.28
CA TYR A 9 7.43 -3.08 -1.62
C TYR A 9 7.93 -3.16 -0.19
N ILE A 10 7.01 -3.35 0.76
CA ILE A 10 7.32 -3.62 2.16
C ILE A 10 6.49 -4.78 2.66
N SER A 11 7.06 -5.55 3.57
CA SER A 11 6.33 -6.61 4.26
C SER A 11 6.89 -6.86 5.65
N ASN A 12 6.03 -7.30 6.56
CA ASN A 12 6.41 -7.70 7.90
C ASN A 12 5.55 -8.86 8.38
N SER A 13 6.15 -9.74 9.18
CA SER A 13 5.41 -10.75 9.92
C SER A 13 4.50 -10.06 10.94
N LEU A 14 3.26 -10.49 11.02
CA LEU A 14 2.33 -10.14 12.08
C LEU A 14 2.51 -11.18 13.18
N LYS A 15 2.83 -10.72 14.40
CA LYS A 15 2.64 -11.60 15.56
C LYS A 15 1.16 -11.93 15.63
N THR A 16 0.81 -13.20 15.80
CA THR A 16 -0.54 -13.66 16.13
C THR A 16 -0.92 -13.10 17.50
N ILE A 17 -1.30 -11.84 17.52
CA ILE A 17 -2.00 -11.24 18.63
C ILE A 17 -3.46 -11.23 18.20
N ASN A 18 -4.34 -11.79 19.02
CA ASN A 18 -5.80 -11.75 18.85
C ASN A 18 -6.30 -10.30 18.98
N GLU A 19 -5.78 -9.39 18.17
CA GLU A 19 -6.17 -8.01 18.17
C GLU A 19 -7.35 -7.89 17.21
N LYS A 20 -8.51 -7.71 17.86
CA LYS A 20 -9.76 -7.22 17.27
C LYS A 20 -9.44 -6.31 16.08
N LYS A 21 -10.20 -6.45 14.99
CA LYS A 21 -10.27 -5.57 13.81
C LYS A 21 -10.50 -4.10 14.22
N GLY A 22 -9.53 -3.48 14.87
CA GLY A 22 -9.60 -2.14 15.42
C GLY A 22 -8.97 -1.22 14.41
N LYS A 23 -9.81 -0.65 13.52
CA LYS A 23 -9.63 0.56 12.71
C LYS A 23 -8.18 1.09 12.52
N GLY A 24 -7.22 0.25 12.19
CA GLY A 24 -5.89 0.64 11.69
C GLY A 24 -6.05 1.01 10.21
N GLY A 25 -6.80 2.08 9.93
CA GLY A 25 -7.27 2.40 8.58
C GLY A 25 -6.92 3.81 8.12
N VAL A 26 -6.86 4.78 9.04
CA VAL A 26 -6.69 6.20 8.72
C VAL A 26 -5.39 6.46 7.93
N GLY A 27 -4.30 5.76 8.28
CA GLY A 27 -3.04 5.88 7.55
C GLY A 27 -3.13 5.41 6.10
N LEU A 28 -3.83 4.30 5.84
CA LEU A 28 -3.95 3.72 4.50
C LEU A 28 -4.99 4.45 3.65
N GLU A 29 -6.08 4.93 4.24
CA GLU A 29 -7.04 5.82 3.55
C GLU A 29 -6.35 7.12 3.12
N ASN A 30 -5.63 7.78 4.03
CA ASN A 30 -4.88 9.01 3.69
C ASN A 30 -3.85 8.78 2.57
N ILE A 31 -3.20 7.61 2.54
CA ILE A 31 -2.28 7.26 1.45
C ILE A 31 -3.03 7.10 0.13
N ARG A 32 -4.17 6.39 0.11
CA ARG A 32 -5.00 6.24 -1.11
C ARG A 32 -5.47 7.58 -1.64
N ASP A 33 -5.98 8.45 -0.77
CA ASP A 33 -6.48 9.77 -1.17
C ASP A 33 -5.36 10.65 -1.76
N ARG A 34 -4.17 10.61 -1.14
CA ARG A 34 -3.00 11.34 -1.64
C ARG A 34 -2.49 10.79 -2.96
N LEU A 35 -2.47 9.46 -3.13
CA LEU A 35 -2.09 8.84 -4.39
C LEU A 35 -3.07 9.20 -5.51
N GLN A 36 -4.38 9.21 -5.23
CA GLN A 36 -5.39 9.64 -6.19
C GLN A 36 -5.24 11.11 -6.59
N LEU A 37 -4.85 11.98 -5.66
CA LEU A 37 -4.62 13.40 -5.92
C LEU A 37 -3.33 13.65 -6.72
N LEU A 38 -2.23 12.99 -6.36
CA LEU A 38 -0.90 13.25 -6.92
C LEU A 38 -0.59 12.43 -8.19
N PHE A 39 -1.12 11.22 -8.28
CA PHE A 39 -0.85 10.27 -9.37
C PHE A 39 -2.15 9.64 -9.91
N PRO A 40 -3.13 10.45 -10.35
CA PRO A 40 -4.43 9.94 -10.79
C PRO A 40 -4.28 8.97 -11.98
N GLY A 41 -4.73 7.72 -11.80
CA GLY A 41 -4.63 6.67 -12.84
C GLY A 41 -3.19 6.21 -13.15
N LEU A 42 -2.19 6.71 -12.40
CA LEU A 42 -0.78 6.42 -12.59
C LEU A 42 -0.18 5.63 -11.41
N HIS A 43 -1.02 5.08 -10.54
CA HIS A 43 -0.56 4.29 -9.41
C HIS A 43 -1.39 3.03 -9.20
N GLU A 44 -0.76 2.01 -8.65
CA GLU A 44 -1.38 0.80 -8.12
C GLU A 44 -0.93 0.61 -6.68
N LEU A 45 -1.88 0.43 -5.76
CA LEU A 45 -1.61 0.14 -4.36
C LEU A 45 -2.32 -1.15 -3.95
N LYS A 46 -1.54 -2.19 -3.68
CA LYS A 46 -2.02 -3.48 -3.18
C LYS A 46 -1.59 -3.66 -1.73
N ILE A 47 -2.55 -4.05 -0.88
CA ILE A 47 -2.31 -4.29 0.53
C ILE A 47 -2.86 -5.66 0.87
N GLU A 48 -2.01 -6.52 1.42
CA GLU A 48 -2.38 -7.85 1.86
C GLU A 48 -2.16 -7.95 3.37
N ASN A 49 -3.17 -8.46 4.07
CA ASN A 49 -3.14 -8.67 5.50
C ASN A 49 -3.79 -10.02 5.80
N GLY A 50 -2.98 -11.03 6.07
CA GLY A 50 -3.45 -12.39 6.25
C GLY A 50 -2.29 -13.36 6.46
N ASN A 51 -2.61 -14.57 6.93
CA ASN A 51 -1.63 -15.66 7.11
C ASN A 51 -0.40 -15.30 7.96
N GLY A 52 -0.56 -14.40 8.94
CA GLY A 52 0.55 -13.94 9.77
C GLY A 52 1.52 -12.98 9.05
N MET A 53 1.11 -12.39 7.94
CA MET A 53 1.90 -11.44 7.15
C MET A 53 1.08 -10.20 6.83
N PHE A 54 1.77 -9.06 6.81
CA PHE A 54 1.29 -7.82 6.24
C PHE A 54 2.24 -7.38 5.13
N SER A 55 1.71 -6.99 3.99
CA SER A 55 2.50 -6.43 2.89
C SER A 55 1.79 -5.31 2.17
N VAL A 56 2.59 -4.38 1.66
CA VAL A 56 2.18 -3.27 0.80
C VAL A 56 3.05 -3.28 -0.44
N ASP A 57 2.41 -3.28 -1.61
CA ASP A 57 3.02 -3.15 -2.93
C ASP A 57 2.46 -1.88 -3.58
N LEU A 58 3.33 -0.91 -3.84
CA LEU A 58 3.02 0.36 -4.48
C LEU A 58 3.82 0.48 -5.77
N LYS A 59 3.10 0.75 -6.87
CA LYS A 59 3.68 1.04 -8.18
C LYS A 59 3.20 2.40 -8.64
N ILE A 60 4.11 3.24 -9.13
CA ILE A 60 3.79 4.55 -9.69
C ILE A 60 4.49 4.72 -11.02
N THR A 61 3.73 5.03 -12.05
CA THR A 61 4.24 5.39 -13.38
C THR A 61 4.75 6.83 -13.35
N LEU A 62 6.05 6.99 -13.57
CA LEU A 62 6.74 8.27 -13.71
C LEU A 62 6.82 8.57 -15.22
N GLY A 63 5.90 9.40 -15.70
CA GLY A 63 5.86 9.86 -17.09
C GLY A 63 7.06 10.73 -17.47
#